data_AF-A0A2V9LQ65-F1
#
_entry.id   AF-A0A2V9LQ65-F1
#
_cell.length_a   1.000
_cell.length_b   1.000
_cell.length_c   1.000
_cell.angle_alpha   90.00
_cell.angle_beta   90.00
_cell.angle_gamma   90.00
#
_symmetry.space_group_name_H-M   'P 1'
#
loop_
_entity.id
_entity.type
_entity.pdbx_description
1 polymer ?
#
loop_
_entity_poly.entity_id
_entity_poly.type
_entity_poly.pdbx_seq_one_letter_code
_entity_poly.pdbx_strand_id
1 'polypeptide(L)'
;MEINSIVIVSLAAPKEKVWGQLVAMTPSGVTVRGIDLGSFDDFIRQVLDHEEATVGLATVFYPMHRIERIALDEPSGSIPSLAERFRRKVGMAIQEYLGIETPRD
;
A
#
# COMPACT_ATOMS: atom_id res chain seq x y z
N MET A 1 -14.50 -3.83 -1.16
CA MET A 1 -13.14 -3.42 -0.74
C MET A 1 -13.28 -1.98 -0.32
N GLU A 2 -12.97 -1.68 0.93
CA GLU A 2 -13.29 -0.38 1.52
C GLU A 2 -12.15 0.61 1.31
N ILE A 3 -12.49 1.90 1.22
CA ILE A 3 -11.49 2.96 1.33
C ILE A 3 -10.71 2.78 2.64
N ASN A 4 -9.45 3.18 2.64
CA ASN A 4 -8.47 2.98 3.71
C ASN A 4 -7.96 1.54 3.88
N SER A 5 -8.46 0.58 3.10
CA SER A 5 -7.85 -0.76 3.04
C SER A 5 -6.44 -0.69 2.44
N ILE A 6 -5.55 -1.56 2.91
CA ILE A 6 -4.24 -1.78 2.29
C ILE A 6 -4.39 -2.78 1.17
N VAL A 7 -3.92 -2.42 -0.03
CA VAL A 7 -4.15 -3.15 -1.27
C VAL A 7 -2.86 -3.34 -2.05
N ILE A 8 -2.88 -4.32 -2.94
CA ILE A 8 -1.90 -4.52 -4.01
C ILE A 8 -2.62 -4.30 -5.34
N VAL A 9 -2.23 -3.26 -6.07
CA VAL A 9 -2.73 -2.97 -7.43
C VAL A 9 -1.72 -3.49 -8.45
N SER A 10 -2.13 -4.43 -9.30
CA SER A 10 -1.36 -4.85 -10.46
C SER A 10 -1.76 -4.00 -11.67
N LEU A 11 -0.77 -3.38 -12.32
CA LEU A 11 -0.96 -2.55 -13.50
C LEU A 11 -0.48 -3.25 -14.77
N ALA A 12 -1.16 -2.98 -15.88
CA ALA A 12 -0.76 -3.31 -17.24
C ALA A 12 0.03 -2.15 -17.87
N ALA A 13 1.01 -2.54 -18.70
CA ALA A 13 1.68 -1.70 -19.70
C ALA A 13 2.04 -0.26 -19.25
N PRO A 14 3.16 -0.06 -18.52
CA PRO A 14 4.12 -1.06 -18.06
C PRO A 14 3.57 -1.91 -16.91
N LYS A 15 4.10 -3.13 -16.78
CA LYS A 15 3.76 -4.03 -15.69
C LYS A 15 4.42 -3.55 -14.40
N GLU A 16 3.60 -3.27 -13.40
CA GLU A 16 4.02 -2.76 -12.12
C GLU A 16 3.06 -3.25 -11.04
N LYS A 17 3.51 -3.31 -9.79
CA LYS A 17 2.64 -3.60 -8.65
C LYS A 17 2.81 -2.51 -7.62
N VAL A 18 1.71 -1.93 -7.19
CA VAL A 18 1.71 -0.86 -6.18
C VAL A 18 1.12 -1.43 -4.90
N TRP A 19 1.82 -1.26 -3.78
CA TRP A 19 1.31 -1.58 -2.45
C TRP A 19 1.02 -0.28 -1.69
N GLY A 20 -0.17 -0.19 -1.09
CA GLY A 20 -0.52 1.00 -0.32
C GLY A 20 -1.99 1.10 0.05
N GLN A 21 -2.36 2.28 0.57
CA GLN A 21 -3.72 2.61 0.98
C GLN A 21 -4.60 2.91 -0.23
N LEU A 22 -5.75 2.26 -0.32
CA LEU A 22 -6.82 2.62 -1.23
C LEU A 22 -7.48 3.94 -0.77
N VAL A 23 -7.27 5.02 -1.52
CA VAL A 23 -7.79 6.37 -1.17
C VAL A 23 -9.13 6.64 -1.85
N ALA A 24 -9.28 6.20 -3.11
CA ALA A 24 -10.53 6.36 -3.86
C ALA A 24 -10.68 5.25 -4.90
N MET A 25 -11.91 4.82 -5.15
CA MET A 25 -12.24 3.88 -6.21
C MET A 25 -13.48 4.39 -6.95
N THR A 26 -13.34 4.59 -8.25
CA THR A 26 -14.40 5.11 -9.14
C THR A 26 -14.45 4.27 -10.42
N PRO A 27 -15.51 4.40 -11.24
CA PRO A 27 -15.51 3.78 -12.56
C PRO A 27 -14.35 4.21 -13.47
N SER A 28 -13.82 5.43 -13.28
CA SER A 28 -12.70 5.97 -14.08
C SER A 28 -11.34 5.41 -13.68
N GLY A 29 -11.19 4.91 -12.46
CA GLY A 29 -9.92 4.44 -11.94
C GLY A 29 -9.84 4.44 -10.43
N VAL A 30 -8.62 4.26 -9.93
CA VAL A 30 -8.33 4.06 -8.51
C VAL A 30 -7.18 4.96 -8.08
N THR A 31 -7.34 5.62 -6.94
CA THR A 31 -6.28 6.40 -6.30
C THR A 31 -5.70 5.60 -5.15
N VAL A 32 -4.38 5.39 -5.19
CA VAL A 32 -3.62 4.70 -4.13
C VAL A 32 -2.55 5.63 -3.58
N ARG A 33 -2.44 5.70 -2.26
CA ARG A 33 -1.27 6.28 -1.58
C ARG A 33 -0.33 5.14 -1.20
N GLY A 34 0.77 5.01 -1.90
CA GLY A 34 1.59 3.81 -1.84
C GLY A 34 2.97 3.96 -2.45
N ILE A 35 3.64 2.82 -2.60
CA ILE A 35 4.94 2.65 -3.24
C ILE A 35 4.88 1.54 -4.28
N ASP A 36 5.83 1.52 -5.21
CA ASP A 36 6.11 0.29 -5.96
C ASP A 36 6.45 -0.85 -4.99
N LEU A 37 5.89 -2.02 -5.26
CA LEU A 37 6.03 -3.20 -4.42
C LEU A 37 7.48 -3.69 -4.38
N GLY A 38 8.25 -3.48 -5.45
CA GLY A 38 9.68 -3.78 -5.50
C GLY A 38 10.49 -2.92 -4.52
N SER A 39 10.01 -1.72 -4.19
CA SER A 39 10.63 -0.81 -3.22
C SER A 39 10.21 -1.08 -1.76
N PHE A 40 9.42 -2.12 -1.48
CA PHE A 40 8.87 -2.36 -0.14
C PHE A 40 9.93 -2.55 0.96
N ASP A 41 10.98 -3.34 0.71
CA ASP A 41 12.02 -3.57 1.71
C ASP A 41 12.94 -2.34 1.88
N ASP A 42 13.09 -1.50 0.84
CA ASP A 42 13.81 -0.23 0.94
C ASP A 42 13.02 0.78 1.78
N PHE A 43 11.72 0.89 1.53
CA PHE A 43 10.80 1.71 2.33
C PHE A 43 10.88 1.34 3.81
N ILE A 44 10.84 0.05 4.16
CA ILE A 44 10.97 -0.37 5.56
C ILE A 44 12.32 0.04 6.16
N ARG A 45 13.42 -0.10 5.42
CA ARG A 45 14.75 0.32 5.90
C ARG A 45 14.77 1.80 6.24
N GLN A 46 14.28 2.65 5.34
CA GLN A 46 14.23 4.09 5.57
C GLN A 46 13.33 4.49 6.74
N VAL A 47 12.19 3.80 6.93
CA VAL A 47 11.32 4.01 8.09
C VAL A 47 12.05 3.71 9.39
N LEU A 48 12.89 2.67 9.42
CA LEU A 48 13.68 2.27 10.59
C LEU A 48 14.88 3.18 10.83
N ASP A 49 15.50 3.68 9.76
CA ASP A 49 16.69 4.54 9.83
C ASP A 49 16.36 6.00 10.19
N HIS A 50 15.06 6.33 10.38
CA HIS A 50 14.55 7.67 10.68
C HIS A 50 15.05 8.74 9.69
N GLU A 51 15.28 8.39 8.43
CA GLU A 51 15.72 9.36 7.41
C GLU A 51 14.64 10.45 7.24
N GLU A 52 15.02 11.71 7.50
CA GLU A 52 14.12 12.88 7.39
C GLU A 52 13.55 13.05 5.97
N ALA A 53 14.26 12.52 4.96
CA ALA A 53 13.77 12.39 3.60
C ALA A 53 13.06 11.03 3.43
N THR A 54 11.84 10.92 3.94
CA THR A 54 10.97 9.77 3.64
C THR A 54 10.92 9.62 2.11
N VAL A 55 11.35 8.49 1.53
CA VAL A 55 10.91 8.14 0.18
C VAL A 55 9.40 8.04 0.26
N GLY A 56 8.78 9.14 -0.18
CA GLY A 56 7.41 9.46 0.15
C GLY A 56 6.49 8.47 -0.53
N LEU A 57 5.54 7.94 0.24
CA LEU A 57 4.37 7.32 -0.35
C LEU A 57 3.73 8.33 -1.29
N ALA A 58 3.67 7.96 -2.57
CA ALA A 58 3.07 8.80 -3.59
C ALA A 58 1.56 8.52 -3.62
N THR A 59 0.77 9.59 -3.66
CA THR A 59 -0.67 9.49 -3.95
C THR A 59 -0.86 9.58 -5.46
N VAL A 60 -1.22 8.46 -6.08
CA VAL A 60 -1.28 8.34 -7.54
C VAL A 60 -2.64 7.83 -7.98
N PHE A 61 -3.20 8.45 -9.02
CA PHE A 61 -4.39 7.97 -9.73
C PHE A 61 -3.98 7.03 -10.87
N TYR A 62 -4.55 5.84 -10.88
CA TYR A 62 -4.39 4.85 -11.94
C TYR A 62 -5.70 4.70 -12.72
N PRO A 63 -5.70 4.98 -14.04
CA PRO A 63 -6.90 4.86 -14.84
C PRO A 63 -7.32 3.39 -14.99
N MET A 64 -8.63 3.12 -15.06
CA MET A 64 -9.17 1.76 -15.01
C MET A 64 -8.61 0.82 -16.09
N HIS A 65 -8.33 1.34 -17.29
CA HIS A 65 -7.76 0.54 -18.40
C HIS A 65 -6.33 0.05 -18.13
N ARG A 66 -5.63 0.62 -17.15
CA ARG A 66 -4.32 0.13 -16.70
C ARG A 66 -4.42 -0.90 -15.59
N ILE A 67 -5.56 -1.07 -14.92
CA ILE A 67 -5.67 -1.93 -13.75
C ILE A 67 -5.96 -3.36 -14.21
N GLU A 68 -5.04 -4.28 -13.94
CA GLU A 68 -5.26 -5.72 -14.16
C GLU A 68 -5.99 -6.36 -12.97
N ARG A 69 -5.61 -5.97 -11.76
CA ARG A 69 -6.16 -6.54 -10.51
C ARG A 69 -5.96 -5.60 -9.34
N ILE A 70 -6.92 -5.58 -8.43
CA ILE A 70 -6.79 -5.01 -7.09
C ILE A 70 -7.03 -6.14 -6.10
N ALA A 71 -6.05 -6.43 -5.25
CA ALA A 71 -6.15 -7.43 -4.20
C ALA A 71 -6.03 -6.76 -2.83
N LEU A 72 -6.79 -7.24 -1.84
CA LEU A 72 -6.56 -6.86 -0.45
C LEU A 72 -5.20 -7.43 0.00
N ASP A 73 -4.46 -6.67 0.81
CA ASP A 73 -3.24 -7.17 1.44
C ASP A 73 -3.57 -7.98 2.69
N GLU A 74 -3.89 -9.25 2.48
CA GLU A 74 -4.30 -10.20 3.51
C GLU A 74 -3.37 -11.43 3.57
N PRO A 75 -3.22 -12.06 4.74
CA PRO A 75 -2.41 -13.26 4.86
C PRO A 75 -3.00 -14.42 4.05
N SER A 76 -2.13 -15.24 3.48
CA SER A 76 -2.51 -16.43 2.72
C SER A 76 -1.98 -17.67 3.42
N GLY A 77 -2.83 -18.31 4.22
CA GLY A 77 -2.44 -19.47 5.04
C GLY A 77 -1.38 -19.06 6.06
N SER A 78 -0.18 -19.65 5.97
CA SER A 78 0.95 -19.32 6.85
C SER A 78 1.79 -18.12 6.39
N ILE A 79 1.53 -17.60 5.19
CA ILE A 79 2.30 -16.48 4.63
C ILE A 79 1.68 -15.17 5.14
N PRO A 80 2.43 -14.35 5.88
CA PRO A 80 1.92 -13.07 6.39
C PRO A 80 1.70 -12.08 5.25
N SER A 81 0.77 -11.14 5.45
CA SER A 81 0.58 -10.02 4.53
C SER A 81 1.77 -9.05 4.57
N LEU A 82 1.86 -8.12 3.62
CA LEU A 82 2.91 -7.10 3.63
C LEU A 82 2.71 -6.12 4.79
N ALA A 83 1.48 -5.73 5.09
CA ALA A 83 1.14 -4.93 6.26
C ALA A 83 1.54 -5.63 7.57
N GLU A 84 1.36 -6.96 7.66
CA GLU A 84 1.85 -7.72 8.81
C GLU A 84 3.38 -7.76 8.90
N ARG A 85 4.07 -7.92 7.76
CA ARG A 85 5.53 -7.84 7.70
C ARG A 85 6.04 -6.47 8.12
N PHE A 86 5.40 -5.39 7.66
CA PHE A 86 5.69 -4.02 8.07
C PHE A 86 5.55 -3.87 9.59
N ARG A 87 4.40 -4.25 10.15
CA ARG A 87 4.12 -4.18 11.59
C ARG A 87 5.16 -4.95 12.42
N ARG A 88 5.56 -6.15 12.00
CA ARG A 88 6.57 -6.95 12.70
C ARG A 88 7.95 -6.27 12.74
N LYS A 89 8.32 -5.53 11.69
CA LYS A 89 9.62 -4.86 11.60
C LYS A 89 9.62 -3.48 12.26
N VAL A 90 8.57 -2.69 12.03
CA VAL A 90 8.48 -1.27 12.45
C VAL A 90 7.85 -1.12 13.84
N GLY A 91 7.09 -2.10 14.30
CA GLY A 91 6.46 -2.09 15.63
C GLY A 91 5.12 -1.37 15.71
N MET A 92 4.59 -0.85 14.59
CA MET A 92 3.26 -0.24 14.49
C MET A 92 2.57 -0.63 13.19
N ALA A 93 1.23 -0.52 13.13
CA ALA A 93 0.50 -0.80 11.90
C ALA A 93 0.83 0.23 10.82
N ILE A 94 0.79 -0.16 9.54
CA ILE A 94 0.99 0.80 8.45
C ILE A 94 -0.10 1.89 8.50
N GLN A 95 -1.33 1.54 8.84
CA GLN A 95 -2.41 2.52 8.98
C GLN A 95 -2.11 3.58 10.04
N GLU A 96 -1.56 3.16 11.20
CA GLU A 96 -1.12 4.07 12.26
C GLU A 96 0.02 4.96 11.79
N TYR A 97 1.03 4.38 11.12
CA TYR A 97 2.14 5.13 10.53
C TYR A 97 1.68 6.17 9.51
N LEU A 98 0.63 5.87 8.75
CA LEU A 98 0.05 6.77 7.75
C LEU A 98 -0.89 7.83 8.34
N GLY A 99 -1.20 7.77 9.63
CA GLY A 99 -2.21 8.63 10.26
C GLY A 99 -3.63 8.39 9.71
N ILE A 100 -3.91 7.18 9.24
CA ILE A 100 -5.24 6.82 8.76
C ILE A 100 -6.14 6.60 9.98
N GLU A 101 -7.20 7.40 10.10
CA GLU A 101 -8.25 7.13 11.07
C GLU A 101 -8.99 5.85 10.66
N THR A 102 -8.66 4.73 11.30
CA THR A 102 -9.51 3.54 11.25
C THR A 102 -10.76 3.84 12.07
N PRO A 103 -11.99 3.68 11.52
CA PRO A 103 -13.20 3.79 12.33
C PRO A 103 -13.05 2.90 13.56
N ARG A 104 -13.23 3.47 14.75
CA ARG A 104 -13.31 2.69 15.99
C ARG A 104 -14.63 1.92 15.94
N ASP A 105 -14.56 0.59 15.97
CA ASP A 105 -15.70 -0.29 16.19
C ASP A 105 -16.39 0.02 17.54
#